data_AF-A0A3N5RAC0-F1
#
_entry.id   AF-A0A3N5RAC0-F1
#
_cell.length_a   1.000
_cell.length_b   1.000
_cell.length_c   1.000
_cell.angle_alpha   90.00
_cell.angle_beta   90.00
_cell.angle_gamma   90.00
#
_symmetry.space_group_name_H-M   'P 1'
#
loop_
_entity.id
_entity.type
_entity.pdbx_description
1 polymer ?
#
loop_
_entity_poly.entity_id
_entity_poly.type
_entity_poly.pdbx_seq_one_letter_code
_entity_poly.pdbx_strand_id
1 'polypeptide(L)'
;VPVIYYDFENGRQKIYLRTLCRLSRLAEEELRNPQQKPETAATLARAEQELKKILTYFRVVTDRKLSPEIMRRQLDFIRHETRQDSCLVIIDSLHKLPFKNLSERRTGIDEWLRHMESIRDEQNVAFLVVSELSRGEAGKYSKEPDLAAFKESGDIEYSADNAMILQPNWDPLDPISRTERKSTLWLVASRESSPGQVAEYALDFPYWGFKEL
;
A
#
# COMPACT_ATOMS: atom_id res chain seq x y z
N VAL A 1 -9.16 1.24 13.95
CA VAL A 1 -8.68 0.10 13.15
C VAL A 1 -7.16 0.07 13.15
N PRO A 2 -6.52 -0.96 13.72
CA PRO A 2 -5.09 -1.21 13.60
C PRO A 2 -4.73 -1.65 12.18
N VAL A 3 -3.48 -1.45 11.79
CA VAL A 3 -2.96 -1.71 10.45
C VAL A 3 -1.61 -2.40 10.54
N ILE A 4 -1.51 -3.60 9.95
CA ILE A 4 -0.22 -4.27 9.70
C ILE A 4 0.12 -4.09 8.23
N TYR A 5 1.29 -3.50 7.95
CA TYR A 5 1.81 -3.22 6.63
C TYR A 5 3.02 -4.10 6.38
N TYR A 6 2.88 -5.09 5.50
CA TYR A 6 3.97 -5.94 5.07
C TYR A 6 4.66 -5.29 3.88
N ASP A 7 5.92 -4.88 4.07
CA ASP A 7 6.76 -4.26 3.06
C ASP A 7 8.06 -5.06 2.91
N PHE A 8 8.32 -5.59 1.72
CA PHE A 8 9.50 -6.39 1.44
C PHE A 8 10.51 -5.70 0.52
N GLU A 9 10.25 -4.44 0.14
CA GLU A 9 11.03 -3.67 -0.82
C GLU A 9 11.58 -2.35 -0.25
N ASN A 10 10.78 -1.53 0.44
CA ASN A 10 11.14 -0.16 0.79
C ASN A 10 11.97 -0.02 2.07
N GLY A 11 11.73 -0.90 3.05
CA GLY A 11 12.22 -0.82 4.40
C GLY A 11 11.38 0.08 5.32
N ARG A 12 11.16 -0.39 6.55
CA ARG A 12 10.40 0.30 7.61
C ARG A 12 10.75 1.77 7.82
N GLN A 13 12.03 2.13 7.74
CA GLN A 13 12.48 3.51 7.89
C GLN A 13 11.91 4.44 6.80
N LYS A 14 11.83 3.99 5.55
CA LYS A 14 11.33 4.77 4.41
C LYS A 14 9.82 5.02 4.54
N ILE A 15 9.05 4.02 4.97
CA ILE A 15 7.61 4.14 5.22
C ILE A 15 7.33 5.11 6.39
N TYR A 16 8.08 5.02 7.49
CA TYR A 16 7.92 5.95 8.62
C TYR A 16 8.38 7.37 8.29
N LEU A 17 9.47 7.54 7.54
CA LEU A 17 9.94 8.85 7.07
C LEU A 17 8.89 9.54 6.18
N ARG A 18 8.34 8.85 5.18
CA ARG A 18 7.24 9.36 4.34
C ARG A 18 5.98 9.69 5.16
N THR A 19 5.71 8.92 6.22
CA THR A 19 4.61 9.22 7.15
C THR A 19 4.90 10.49 7.96
N LEU A 20 6.14 10.70 8.38
CA LEU A 20 6.56 11.92 9.06
C LEU A 20 6.50 13.15 8.13
N CYS A 21 6.87 13.03 6.84
CA CYS A 21 6.66 14.10 5.84
C CYS A 21 5.19 14.53 5.77
N ARG A 22 4.25 13.57 5.67
CA ARG A 22 2.80 13.82 5.65
C ARG A 22 2.31 14.54 6.92
N LEU A 23 2.76 14.10 8.10
CA LEU A 23 2.32 14.64 9.39
C LEU A 23 2.90 16.04 9.68
N SER A 24 4.16 16.27 9.31
CA SER A 24 4.88 17.52 9.58
C SER A 24 4.67 18.60 8.52
N ARG A 25 4.25 18.23 7.30
CA ARG A 25 4.30 19.10 6.11
C ARG A 25 5.70 19.66 5.84
N LEU A 26 6.72 18.81 6.05
CA LEU A 26 8.12 19.07 5.71
C LEU A 26 8.59 18.07 4.65
N ALA A 27 9.46 18.52 3.74
CA ALA A 27 10.11 17.67 2.75
C ALA A 27 11.17 16.75 3.40
N GLU A 28 11.51 15.66 2.71
CA GLU A 28 12.51 14.68 3.19
C GLU A 28 13.89 15.32 3.46
N GLU A 29 14.26 16.34 2.68
CA GLU A 29 15.50 17.11 2.85
C GLU A 29 15.46 17.99 4.12
N GLU A 30 14.31 18.61 4.42
CA GLU A 30 14.12 19.43 5.62
C GLU A 30 14.17 18.58 6.89
N LEU A 31 13.57 17.39 6.86
CA LEU A 31 13.61 16.41 7.95
C LEU A 31 15.04 15.90 8.22
N ARG A 32 15.90 15.81 7.19
CA ARG A 32 17.30 15.39 7.32
C ARG A 32 18.27 16.51 7.65
N ASN A 33 17.87 17.77 7.49
CA ASN A 33 18.74 18.92 7.78
C ASN A 33 19.05 18.99 9.29
N PRO A 34 20.33 18.95 9.72
CA PRO A 34 20.70 19.08 11.14
C PRO A 34 20.59 20.53 11.66
N GLN A 35 20.52 21.53 10.78
CA GLN A 35 20.43 22.95 11.11
C GLN A 35 19.00 23.48 10.88
N GLN A 36 18.04 22.91 11.61
CA GLN A 36 16.63 23.32 11.54
C GLN A 36 16.40 24.66 12.24
N LYS A 37 15.49 25.48 11.69
CA LYS A 37 14.96 26.65 12.41
C LYS A 37 14.13 26.18 13.62
N PRO A 38 14.03 26.97 14.70
CA PRO A 38 13.25 26.60 15.89
C PRO A 38 11.78 26.22 15.57
N GLU A 39 11.15 26.91 14.62
CA GLU A 39 9.79 26.64 14.15
C GLU A 39 9.66 25.27 13.45
N THR A 40 10.64 24.92 12.60
CA THR A 40 10.73 23.61 11.93
C THR A 40 10.92 22.50 12.97
N ALA A 41 11.81 22.70 13.94
CA ALA A 41 12.05 21.74 15.02
C ALA A 41 10.81 21.53 15.90
N ALA A 42 10.06 22.59 16.22
CA ALA A 42 8.80 22.49 16.95
C ALA A 42 7.71 21.73 16.15
N THR A 43 7.63 21.98 14.84
CA THR A 43 6.73 21.28 13.92
C THR A 43 7.06 19.79 13.84
N LEU A 44 8.35 19.46 13.71
CA LEU A 44 8.84 18.10 13.70
C LEU A 44 8.56 17.37 15.02
N ALA A 45 8.86 17.99 16.16
CA ALA A 45 8.59 17.40 17.47
C ALA A 45 7.10 17.07 17.69
N ARG A 46 6.19 17.92 17.19
CA ARG A 46 4.75 17.63 17.19
C ARG A 46 4.40 16.45 16.28
N ALA A 47 4.95 16.42 15.06
CA ALA A 47 4.71 15.33 14.12
C ALA A 47 5.25 13.97 14.62
N GLU A 48 6.38 13.96 15.35
CA GLU A 48 6.90 12.77 16.04
C GLU A 48 5.99 12.29 17.17
N GLN A 49 5.38 13.21 17.94
CA GLN A 49 4.40 12.86 18.97
C GLN A 49 3.15 12.22 18.36
N GLU A 50 2.65 12.75 17.25
CA GLU A 50 1.54 12.12 16.52
C GLU A 50 1.95 10.77 15.90
N LEU A 51 3.15 10.67 15.31
CA LEU A 51 3.67 9.40 14.78
C LEU A 51 3.77 8.33 15.88
N LYS A 52 4.18 8.69 17.10
CA LYS A 52 4.20 7.76 18.25
C LYS A 52 2.81 7.24 18.64
N LYS A 53 1.74 8.02 18.43
CA LYS A 53 0.33 7.59 18.63
C LYS A 53 -0.25 6.81 17.44
N ILE A 54 0.33 6.97 16.24
CA ILE A 54 -0.03 6.23 15.03
C ILE A 54 0.65 4.85 15.05
N LEU A 55 1.88 4.76 15.57
CA LEU A 55 2.36 3.54 16.22
C LEU A 55 1.44 3.17 17.41
N THR A 56 1.59 2.00 18.00
CA THR A 56 0.48 1.27 18.67
C THR A 56 -0.57 0.78 17.65
N TYR A 57 -1.17 1.63 16.81
CA TYR A 57 -2.12 1.15 15.78
C TYR A 57 -1.48 0.67 14.47
N PHE A 58 -0.33 1.23 14.06
CA PHE A 58 0.36 0.92 12.81
C PHE A 58 1.62 0.07 13.09
N ARG A 59 1.83 -0.98 12.31
CA ARG A 59 3.07 -1.78 12.33
C ARG A 59 3.55 -2.04 10.90
N VAL A 60 4.78 -1.65 10.59
CA VAL A 60 5.45 -2.08 9.35
C VAL A 60 6.32 -3.30 9.65
N VAL A 61 6.04 -4.41 8.98
CA VAL A 61 6.73 -5.69 9.07
C VAL A 61 7.53 -5.91 7.78
N THR A 62 8.81 -6.24 7.92
CA THR A 62 9.73 -6.41 6.78
C THR A 62 10.51 -7.72 6.81
N ASP A 63 10.09 -8.68 7.65
CA ASP A 63 10.75 -9.99 7.76
C ASP A 63 10.26 -10.93 6.66
N ARG A 64 11.18 -11.34 5.78
CA ARG A 64 10.91 -12.25 4.65
C ARG A 64 10.63 -13.69 5.08
N LYS A 65 10.73 -14.02 6.38
CA LYS A 65 10.31 -15.32 6.95
C LYS A 65 8.80 -15.40 7.23
N LEU A 66 7.99 -14.51 6.66
CA LEU A 66 6.54 -14.50 6.81
C LEU A 66 5.90 -15.84 6.41
N SER A 67 4.95 -16.30 7.21
CA SER A 67 4.06 -17.43 6.92
C SER A 67 2.62 -17.08 7.31
N PRO A 68 1.60 -17.82 6.82
CA PRO A 68 0.21 -17.60 7.22
C PRO A 68 -0.05 -17.78 8.73
N GLU A 69 0.76 -18.59 9.43
CA GLU A 69 0.72 -18.72 10.90
C GLU A 69 1.29 -17.48 11.59
N ILE A 70 2.43 -16.97 11.12
CA ILE A 70 3.03 -15.74 11.64
C ILE A 70 2.09 -14.55 11.44
N MET A 71 1.42 -14.47 10.28
CA MET A 71 0.42 -13.44 10.01
C MET A 71 -0.75 -13.48 11.01
N ARG A 72 -1.33 -14.67 11.27
CA ARG A 72 -2.39 -14.86 12.29
C ARG A 72 -1.94 -14.38 13.67
N ARG A 73 -0.75 -14.81 14.12
CA ARG A 73 -0.21 -14.44 15.43
C ARG A 73 0.09 -12.95 15.57
N GLN A 74 0.52 -12.29 14.49
CA GLN A 74 0.72 -10.84 14.46
C GLN A 74 -0.61 -10.07 14.52
N LEU A 75 -1.66 -10.60 13.89
CA LEU A 75 -3.02 -10.08 13.98
C LEU A 75 -3.60 -10.23 15.40
N ASP A 76 -3.48 -11.40 16.02
CA ASP A 76 -3.91 -11.61 17.41
C ASP A 76 -3.19 -10.65 18.38
N PHE A 77 -1.88 -10.46 18.18
CA PHE A 77 -1.08 -9.54 19.00
C PHE A 77 -1.53 -8.08 18.87
N ILE A 78 -1.68 -7.55 17.65
CA ILE A 78 -2.05 -6.14 17.48
C ILE A 78 -3.48 -5.87 17.97
N ARG A 79 -4.39 -6.84 17.83
CA ARG A 79 -5.76 -6.77 18.37
C ARG A 79 -5.77 -6.73 19.89
N HIS A 80 -5.00 -7.59 20.54
CA HIS A 80 -4.88 -7.60 22.00
C HIS A 80 -4.28 -6.30 22.53
N GLU A 81 -3.22 -5.80 21.89
CA GLU A 81 -2.54 -4.55 22.27
C GLU A 81 -3.46 -3.32 22.11
N THR A 82 -4.21 -3.25 21.01
CA THR A 82 -5.08 -2.09 20.69
C THR A 82 -6.51 -2.21 21.22
N ARG A 83 -6.95 -3.40 21.64
CA ARG A 83 -8.34 -3.73 22.01
C ARG A 83 -9.33 -3.37 20.89
N GLN A 84 -9.03 -3.83 19.67
CA GLN A 84 -9.84 -3.61 18.48
C GLN A 84 -10.11 -4.94 17.79
N ASP A 85 -11.38 -5.21 17.46
CA ASP A 85 -11.74 -6.45 16.77
C ASP A 85 -11.42 -6.38 15.27
N SER A 86 -11.71 -5.26 14.60
CA SER A 86 -11.33 -5.07 13.19
C SER A 86 -9.84 -4.77 13.03
N CYS A 87 -9.19 -5.34 12.02
CA CYS A 87 -7.82 -4.99 11.61
C CYS A 87 -7.73 -4.93 10.08
N LEU A 88 -6.84 -4.06 9.57
CA LEU A 88 -6.46 -4.00 8.16
C LEU A 88 -5.06 -4.61 7.98
N VAL A 89 -4.90 -5.44 6.96
CA VAL A 89 -3.60 -5.92 6.48
C VAL A 89 -3.32 -5.26 5.14
N ILE A 90 -2.15 -4.64 4.99
CA ILE A 90 -1.66 -4.09 3.73
C ILE A 90 -0.47 -4.93 3.27
N ILE A 91 -0.48 -5.37 2.01
CA ILE A 91 0.62 -6.13 1.38
C ILE A 91 1.24 -5.28 0.27
N ASP A 92 2.50 -4.86 0.44
CA ASP A 92 3.27 -4.06 -0.53
C ASP A 92 4.60 -4.78 -0.91
N SER A 93 4.68 -5.52 -2.01
CA SER A 93 3.63 -5.89 -2.97
C SER A 93 3.45 -7.42 -3.02
N LEU A 94 2.34 -7.89 -3.58
CA LEU A 94 1.99 -9.31 -3.73
C LEU A 94 3.14 -10.14 -4.34
N HIS A 95 3.83 -9.57 -5.34
CA HIS A 95 4.96 -10.20 -6.04
C HIS A 95 6.24 -10.36 -5.19
N LYS A 96 6.30 -9.77 -3.99
CA LYS A 96 7.45 -9.85 -3.07
C LYS A 96 7.21 -10.77 -1.86
N LEU A 97 6.05 -11.41 -1.76
CA LEU A 97 5.78 -12.42 -0.73
C LEU A 97 6.78 -13.58 -0.81
N PRO A 98 7.04 -14.30 0.30
CA PRO A 98 7.92 -15.46 0.27
C PRO A 98 7.23 -16.63 -0.45
N PHE A 99 7.90 -17.17 -1.46
CA PHE A 99 7.48 -18.34 -2.24
C PHE A 99 8.49 -19.47 -2.06
N LYS A 100 8.04 -20.73 -2.17
CA LYS A 100 8.91 -21.90 -2.07
C LYS A 100 9.96 -21.93 -3.19
N ASN A 101 9.53 -21.69 -4.43
CA ASN A 101 10.38 -21.62 -5.62
C ASN A 101 10.00 -20.39 -6.48
N LEU A 102 10.99 -19.70 -7.06
CA LEU A 102 10.74 -18.56 -7.94
C LEU A 102 10.09 -18.95 -9.28
N SER A 103 10.31 -20.18 -9.75
CA SER A 103 9.65 -20.78 -10.92
C SER A 103 8.15 -20.99 -10.73
N GLU A 104 7.68 -21.03 -9.49
CA GLU A 104 6.29 -21.28 -9.11
C GLU A 104 5.56 -20.01 -8.65
N ARG A 105 6.09 -18.81 -8.98
CA ARG A 105 5.55 -17.52 -8.50
C ARG A 105 4.03 -17.41 -8.64
N ARG A 106 3.46 -17.80 -9.78
CA ARG A 106 2.01 -17.77 -10.01
C ARG A 106 1.28 -18.67 -9.00
N THR A 107 1.62 -19.96 -8.94
CA THR A 107 1.07 -20.93 -7.99
C THR A 107 1.25 -20.47 -6.53
N GLY A 108 2.37 -19.84 -6.21
CA GLY A 108 2.64 -19.27 -4.89
C GLY A 108 1.82 -18.03 -4.56
N ILE A 109 1.47 -17.20 -5.56
CA ILE A 109 0.51 -16.11 -5.41
C ILE A 109 -0.89 -16.68 -5.16
N ASP A 110 -1.31 -17.68 -5.94
CA ASP A 110 -2.60 -18.35 -5.78
C ASP A 110 -2.72 -19.04 -4.39
N GLU A 111 -1.64 -19.66 -3.89
CA GLU A 111 -1.52 -20.19 -2.52
C GLU A 111 -1.67 -19.07 -1.47
N TRP A 112 -1.00 -17.93 -1.66
CA TRP A 112 -1.10 -16.78 -0.75
C TRP A 112 -2.48 -16.13 -0.74
N LEU A 113 -3.15 -15.99 -1.90
CA LEU A 113 -4.50 -15.42 -1.99
C LEU A 113 -5.50 -16.27 -1.22
N ARG A 114 -5.48 -17.60 -1.41
CA ARG A 114 -6.33 -18.54 -0.64
C ARG A 114 -6.05 -18.51 0.85
N HIS A 115 -4.79 -18.36 1.24
CA HIS A 115 -4.45 -18.14 2.64
C HIS A 115 -5.05 -16.82 3.16
N MET A 116 -4.96 -15.71 2.43
CA MET A 116 -5.53 -14.41 2.82
C MET A 116 -7.05 -14.47 2.95
N GLU A 117 -7.77 -15.14 2.04
CA GLU A 117 -9.21 -15.39 2.16
C GLU A 117 -9.54 -16.15 3.46
N SER A 118 -8.80 -17.22 3.75
CA SER A 118 -8.97 -17.97 5.00
C SER A 118 -8.66 -17.13 6.24
N ILE A 119 -7.65 -16.24 6.21
CA ILE A 119 -7.41 -15.30 7.33
C ILE A 119 -8.55 -14.27 7.45
N ARG A 120 -9.03 -13.70 6.32
CA ARG A 120 -10.13 -12.74 6.26
C ARG A 120 -11.34 -13.30 6.98
N ASP A 121 -11.69 -14.55 6.67
CA ASP A 121 -12.92 -15.20 7.15
C ASP A 121 -12.76 -15.75 8.58
N GLU A 122 -11.62 -16.37 8.93
CA GLU A 122 -11.36 -16.89 10.28
C GLU A 122 -11.20 -15.78 11.32
N GLN A 123 -10.48 -14.72 10.96
CA GLN A 123 -10.14 -13.65 11.89
C GLN A 123 -11.04 -12.42 11.75
N ASN A 124 -11.83 -12.23 10.69
CA ASN A 124 -12.57 -10.98 10.40
C ASN A 124 -11.61 -9.77 10.23
N VAL A 125 -10.72 -9.85 9.23
CA VAL A 125 -9.73 -8.81 8.90
C VAL A 125 -9.87 -8.38 7.44
N ALA A 126 -9.67 -7.10 7.15
CA ALA A 126 -9.64 -6.60 5.78
C ALA A 126 -8.24 -6.74 5.17
N PHE A 127 -8.14 -7.06 3.87
CA PHE A 127 -6.89 -7.05 3.12
C PHE A 127 -6.91 -5.97 2.05
N LEU A 128 -5.83 -5.19 1.97
CA LEU A 128 -5.50 -4.31 0.84
C LEU A 128 -4.18 -4.80 0.23
N VAL A 129 -4.26 -5.37 -0.96
CA VAL A 129 -3.11 -5.98 -1.63
C VAL A 129 -2.67 -5.10 -2.79
N VAL A 130 -1.42 -4.64 -2.76
CA VAL A 130 -0.80 -3.91 -3.87
C VAL A 130 -0.21 -4.94 -4.84
N SER A 131 -0.62 -4.88 -6.11
CA SER A 131 -0.04 -5.67 -7.19
C SER A 131 0.67 -4.76 -8.21
N GLU A 132 1.70 -5.29 -8.85
CA GLU A 132 2.34 -4.64 -10.01
C GLU A 132 1.56 -5.08 -11.26
N LEU A 133 1.14 -4.14 -12.10
CA LEU A 133 0.47 -4.47 -13.35
C LEU A 133 1.49 -4.87 -14.43
N SER A 134 1.12 -5.81 -15.29
CA SER A 134 1.91 -6.15 -16.47
C SER A 134 1.96 -4.97 -17.44
N ARG A 135 3.11 -4.73 -18.05
CA ARG A 135 3.24 -3.71 -19.11
C ARG A 135 2.65 -4.28 -20.40
N GLY A 136 1.55 -3.70 -20.87
CA GLY A 136 0.93 -4.10 -22.15
C GLY A 136 1.89 -4.00 -23.33
N GLU A 137 1.63 -4.77 -24.40
CA GLU A 137 2.55 -5.01 -25.53
C GLU A 137 3.08 -3.74 -26.21
N ALA A 138 2.32 -2.63 -26.18
CA ALA A 138 2.70 -1.36 -26.77
C ALA A 138 3.46 -0.39 -25.83
N GLY A 139 3.79 -0.82 -24.61
CA GLY A 139 4.40 0.04 -23.58
C GLY A 139 3.49 1.16 -23.05
N LYS A 140 2.22 1.17 -23.48
CA LYS A 140 1.18 2.12 -23.07
C LYS A 140 0.01 1.35 -22.46
N TYR A 141 -0.47 1.82 -21.32
CA TYR A 141 -1.74 1.35 -20.76
C TYR A 141 -2.90 1.81 -21.67
N SER A 142 -4.00 1.05 -21.69
CA SER A 142 -5.25 1.47 -22.33
C SER A 142 -5.78 2.76 -21.71
N LYS A 143 -6.62 3.51 -22.44
CA LYS A 143 -7.22 4.75 -21.91
C LYS A 143 -8.10 4.51 -20.68
N GLU A 144 -8.78 3.37 -20.67
CA GLU A 144 -9.53 2.87 -19.53
C GLU A 144 -8.89 1.53 -19.16
N PRO A 145 -8.51 1.31 -17.88
CA PRO A 145 -7.90 0.06 -17.46
C PRO A 145 -8.98 -1.01 -17.29
N ASP A 146 -8.68 -2.24 -17.68
CA ASP A 146 -9.59 -3.37 -17.55
C ASP A 146 -9.01 -4.45 -16.61
N LEU A 147 -9.81 -5.49 -16.36
CA LEU A 147 -9.43 -6.60 -15.50
C LEU A 147 -8.32 -7.48 -16.12
N ALA A 148 -8.10 -7.41 -17.45
CA ALA A 148 -7.05 -8.16 -18.12
C ALA A 148 -5.63 -7.69 -17.73
N ALA A 149 -5.49 -6.47 -17.19
CA ALA A 149 -4.25 -6.00 -16.58
C ALA A 149 -3.78 -6.84 -15.36
N PHE A 150 -4.67 -7.61 -14.73
CA PHE A 150 -4.34 -8.54 -13.64
C PHE A 150 -4.06 -9.98 -14.09
N LYS A 151 -4.17 -10.30 -15.39
CA LYS A 151 -4.12 -11.66 -15.93
C LYS A 151 -2.81 -12.43 -15.65
N GLU A 152 -1.70 -11.73 -15.44
CA GLU A 152 -0.42 -12.34 -15.06
C GLU A 152 -0.24 -12.52 -13.55
N SER A 153 -1.11 -11.91 -12.74
CA SER A 153 -1.01 -11.87 -11.28
C SER A 153 -1.77 -12.99 -10.55
N GLY A 154 -2.27 -14.01 -11.26
CA GLY A 154 -2.93 -15.20 -10.67
C GLY A 154 -4.45 -15.08 -10.52
N ASP A 155 -5.04 -15.81 -9.59
CA ASP A 155 -6.50 -15.92 -9.34
C ASP A 155 -7.15 -14.62 -8.79
N ILE A 156 -6.46 -13.46 -8.81
CA ILE A 156 -6.95 -12.16 -8.28
C ILE A 156 -8.33 -11.78 -8.82
N GLU A 157 -8.57 -12.02 -10.13
CA GLU A 157 -9.85 -11.79 -10.80
C GLU A 157 -11.05 -12.42 -10.07
N TYR A 158 -10.86 -13.59 -9.45
CA TYR A 158 -11.90 -14.35 -8.77
C TYR A 158 -11.89 -14.12 -7.25
N SER A 159 -10.71 -13.95 -6.64
CA SER A 159 -10.55 -13.77 -5.19
C SER A 159 -10.84 -12.35 -4.71
N ALA A 160 -10.63 -11.32 -5.52
CA ALA A 160 -10.81 -9.94 -5.10
C ALA A 160 -12.31 -9.58 -4.95
N ASP A 161 -12.70 -9.09 -3.77
CA ASP A 161 -14.03 -8.50 -3.56
C ASP A 161 -14.19 -7.17 -4.33
N ASN A 162 -13.08 -6.43 -4.47
CA ASN A 162 -12.93 -5.24 -5.30
C ASN A 162 -11.53 -5.20 -5.92
N ALA A 163 -11.43 -4.97 -7.23
CA ALA A 163 -10.18 -4.75 -7.96
C ALA A 163 -10.11 -3.30 -8.45
N MET A 164 -9.05 -2.59 -8.09
CA MET A 164 -8.85 -1.18 -8.43
C MET A 164 -7.51 -0.94 -9.11
N ILE A 165 -7.48 0.01 -10.05
CA ILE A 165 -6.26 0.43 -10.76
C ILE A 165 -6.07 1.94 -10.59
N LEU A 166 -4.93 2.34 -10.04
CA LEU A 166 -4.48 3.73 -9.98
C LEU A 166 -3.64 4.05 -11.21
N GLN A 167 -4.26 4.66 -12.22
CA GLN A 167 -3.63 4.96 -13.50
C GLN A 167 -3.09 6.40 -13.52
N PRO A 168 -1.79 6.62 -13.76
CA PRO A 168 -1.24 7.97 -13.92
C PRO A 168 -1.66 8.59 -15.27
N ASN A 169 -2.08 9.85 -15.24
CA ASN A 169 -2.43 10.65 -16.42
C ASN A 169 -1.20 11.36 -17.03
N TRP A 170 0.01 10.92 -16.66
CA TRP A 170 1.34 11.45 -17.01
C TRP A 170 2.31 10.26 -17.16
N ASP A 171 3.44 10.44 -17.88
CA ASP A 171 4.42 9.35 -18.04
C ASP A 171 5.21 9.13 -16.74
N PRO A 172 5.16 7.95 -16.10
CA PRO A 172 5.93 7.65 -14.89
C PRO A 172 7.46 7.81 -15.05
N LEU A 173 7.97 7.76 -16.28
CA LEU A 173 9.38 7.92 -16.62
C LEU A 173 9.80 9.38 -16.79
N ASP A 174 8.85 10.32 -16.90
CA ASP A 174 9.18 11.75 -16.98
C ASP A 174 9.89 12.20 -15.69
N PRO A 175 10.94 13.05 -15.80
CA PRO A 175 11.60 13.61 -14.63
C PRO A 175 10.60 14.38 -13.76
N ILE A 176 10.87 14.45 -12.45
CA ILE A 176 9.98 15.11 -11.48
C ILE A 176 9.92 16.62 -11.77
N SER A 177 8.97 16.99 -12.62
CA SER A 177 8.62 18.34 -13.02
C SER A 177 7.70 18.99 -11.99
N ARG A 178 7.51 20.31 -12.12
CA ARG A 178 6.53 21.08 -11.33
C ARG A 178 5.10 21.02 -11.89
N THR A 179 4.84 20.22 -12.93
CA THR A 179 3.49 20.04 -13.47
C THR A 179 2.66 19.16 -12.54
N GLU A 180 1.38 19.49 -12.38
CA GLU A 180 0.47 18.73 -11.52
C GLU A 180 0.35 17.28 -12.01
N ARG A 181 0.87 16.34 -11.21
CA ARG A 181 0.84 14.91 -11.52
C ARG A 181 -0.47 14.32 -11.02
N LYS A 182 -1.39 14.04 -11.96
CA LYS A 182 -2.72 13.50 -11.66
C LYS A 182 -2.79 12.00 -11.96
N SER A 183 -3.49 11.25 -11.12
CA SER A 183 -3.78 9.84 -11.33
C SER A 183 -5.25 9.56 -11.10
N THR A 184 -5.88 8.81 -12.01
CA THR A 184 -7.27 8.38 -11.89
C THR A 184 -7.34 7.02 -11.20
N LEU A 185 -8.17 6.90 -10.16
CA LEU A 185 -8.50 5.61 -9.56
C LEU A 185 -9.72 5.04 -10.26
N TRP A 186 -9.59 3.82 -10.78
CA TRP A 186 -10.64 3.06 -11.44
C TRP A 186 -11.00 1.83 -10.62
N LEU A 187 -12.30 1.56 -10.46
CA LEU A 187 -12.82 0.27 -10.01
C LEU A 187 -13.05 -0.57 -11.27
N VAL A 188 -12.26 -1.63 -11.46
CA VAL A 188 -12.33 -2.46 -12.69
C VAL A 188 -13.08 -3.77 -12.50
N ALA A 189 -13.22 -4.23 -11.26
CA ALA A 189 -14.16 -5.28 -10.86
C ALA A 189 -14.62 -5.08 -9.42
N SER A 190 -15.86 -5.48 -9.13
CA SER A 190 -16.42 -5.51 -7.78
C SER A 190 -17.55 -6.53 -7.71
N ARG A 191 -17.74 -7.14 -6.55
CA ARG A 191 -18.88 -8.03 -6.28
C ARG A 191 -20.17 -7.29 -5.96
N GLU A 192 -20.09 -6.01 -5.58
CA GLU A 192 -21.22 -5.23 -5.05
C GLU A 192 -21.49 -3.93 -5.82
N SER A 193 -20.54 -3.44 -6.61
CA SER A 193 -20.61 -2.15 -7.32
C SER A 193 -20.35 -2.29 -8.82
N SER A 194 -20.89 -1.37 -9.62
CA SER A 194 -20.56 -1.30 -11.05
C SER A 194 -19.13 -0.76 -11.26
N PRO A 195 -18.32 -1.36 -12.15
CA PRO A 195 -17.02 -0.80 -12.55
C PRO A 195 -17.13 0.61 -13.12
N GLY A 196 -16.08 1.42 -12.94
CA GLY A 196 -16.01 2.80 -13.43
C GLY A 196 -14.91 3.64 -12.76
N GLN A 197 -14.84 4.91 -13.13
CA GLN A 197 -13.96 5.89 -12.46
C GLN A 197 -14.46 6.15 -11.03
N VAL A 198 -13.56 6.07 -10.06
CA VAL A 198 -13.84 6.36 -8.64
C VAL A 198 -13.56 7.83 -8.33
N ALA A 199 -12.33 8.29 -8.61
CA ALA A 199 -11.88 9.66 -8.34
C ALA A 199 -10.61 10.03 -9.13
N GLU A 200 -10.30 11.32 -9.27
CA GLU A 200 -8.98 11.80 -9.72
C GLU A 200 -8.19 12.35 -8.50
N TYR A 201 -6.90 12.04 -8.46
CA TYR A 201 -5.98 12.43 -7.38
C TYR A 201 -4.78 13.19 -7.92
N ALA A 202 -4.54 14.40 -7.40
CA ALA A 202 -3.25 15.09 -7.55
C ALA A 202 -2.23 14.54 -6.55
N LEU A 203 -0.98 14.34 -7.00
CA LEU A 203 0.14 13.96 -6.15
C LEU A 203 0.58 15.15 -5.26
N ASP A 204 0.49 14.96 -3.95
CA ASP A 204 0.91 15.95 -2.94
C ASP A 204 2.40 15.73 -2.59
N PHE A 205 3.27 16.16 -3.51
CA PHE A 205 4.73 16.12 -3.41
C PHE A 205 5.28 17.49 -3.00
N PRO A 206 6.27 17.60 -2.08
CA PRO A 206 7.16 16.56 -1.55
C PRO A 206 6.64 15.78 -0.34
N TYR A 207 5.37 15.95 0.04
CA TYR A 207 4.82 15.37 1.27
C TYR A 207 4.40 13.90 1.17
N TRP A 208 4.52 13.27 -0.01
CA TRP A 208 4.16 11.86 -0.26
C TRP A 208 2.67 11.55 0.01
N GLY A 209 1.78 12.50 -0.26
CA GLY A 209 0.34 12.33 -0.16
C GLY A 209 -0.37 12.30 -1.53
N PHE A 210 -1.69 12.20 -1.47
CA PHE A 210 -2.60 12.48 -2.58
C PHE A 210 -3.66 13.47 -2.11
N LYS A 211 -4.13 14.31 -3.03
CA LYS A 211 -5.28 15.20 -2.84
C LYS A 211 -6.33 14.83 -3.87
N GLU A 212 -7.53 14.47 -3.42
CA GLU A 212 -8.70 14.27 -4.28
C GLU A 212 -9.13 15.61 -4.92
N LEU A 213 -9.58 15.56 -6.18
CA LEU A 213 -9.86 16.72 -7.02
C LEU A 213 -11.35 16.92 -7.30
#